data_AF-Q67QK3-F1
#
_entry.id   AF-Q67QK3-F1
#
_cell.length_a   1.000
_cell.length_b   1.000
_cell.length_c   1.000
_cell.angle_alpha   90.00
_cell.angle_beta   90.00
_cell.angle_gamma   90.00
#
_symmetry.space_group_name_H-M   'P 1'
#
loop_
_entity.id
_entity.type
_entity.pdbx_description
1 polymer ?
#
loop_
_entity_poly.entity_id
_entity_poly.type
_entity_poly.pdbx_seq_one_letter_code
_entity_poly.pdbx_strand_id
1 'polypeptide(L)'
;MTETELRELTAGFVPWNQWVRPVAESKVALVATAGVYLKHGLQEPYDDGRPGGDPSFREFPVVVRYEDLAVAGPLPAPAREDLNLVFPLERLRAMAESRAIDAVAPFAYSFSGTITDPVPLLAGYGPSVAYRIRRMGADVALVCAAGGTGRLTAALVARLIELAGVPTVVLDGEADGLRGLGIPRGVAIRRPAAPGDAEGQQRLLRAALEAAWGLHEPGVVEL
;
A
#
# COMPACT_ATOMS: atom_id res chain seq x y z
N MET A 1 2.96 18.42 6.88
CA MET A 1 1.48 18.40 6.85
C MET A 1 1.00 17.34 7.84
N THR A 2 0.07 17.66 8.72
CA THR A 2 -0.46 16.80 9.78
C THR A 2 -1.70 16.02 9.31
N GLU A 3 -2.13 15.00 10.05
CA GLU A 3 -3.39 14.30 9.78
C GLU A 3 -4.61 15.24 9.85
N THR A 4 -4.57 16.25 10.73
CA THR A 4 -5.61 17.28 10.86
C THR A 4 -5.67 18.16 9.61
N GLU A 5 -4.53 18.60 9.09
CA GLU A 5 -4.49 19.38 7.84
C GLU A 5 -4.96 18.55 6.64
N LEU A 6 -4.63 17.25 6.57
CA LEU A 6 -5.18 16.38 5.54
C LEU A 6 -6.71 16.25 5.67
N ARG A 7 -7.24 16.09 6.90
CA ARG A 7 -8.68 16.05 7.16
C ARG A 7 -9.39 17.28 6.62
N GLU A 8 -8.83 18.46 6.89
CA GLU A 8 -9.38 19.73 6.41
C GLU A 8 -9.30 19.84 4.88
N LEU A 9 -8.16 19.48 4.28
CA LEU A 9 -7.95 19.52 2.82
C LEU A 9 -8.82 18.51 2.05
N THR A 10 -9.19 17.40 2.69
CA THR A 10 -10.01 16.34 2.10
C THR A 10 -11.48 16.41 2.48
N ALA A 11 -11.85 17.33 3.38
CA ALA A 11 -13.22 17.55 3.81
C ALA A 11 -14.10 17.86 2.59
N GLY A 12 -14.97 16.90 2.22
CA GLY A 12 -15.93 17.03 1.12
C GLY A 12 -15.56 16.34 -0.19
N PHE A 13 -14.36 15.75 -0.31
CA PHE A 13 -14.01 14.98 -1.51
C PHE A 13 -13.09 13.78 -1.21
N VAL A 14 -13.56 12.59 -1.58
CA VAL A 14 -12.74 11.37 -1.65
C VAL A 14 -12.78 10.86 -3.09
N PRO A 15 -11.63 10.77 -3.80
CA PRO A 15 -11.62 10.25 -5.15
C PRO A 15 -12.06 8.78 -5.13
N TRP A 16 -12.92 8.42 -6.07
CA TRP A 16 -13.54 7.10 -6.11
C TRP A 16 -13.68 6.61 -7.54
N ASN A 17 -12.95 5.56 -7.87
CA ASN A 17 -13.19 4.76 -9.07
C ASN A 17 -13.93 3.49 -8.71
N GLN A 18 -14.77 3.03 -9.63
CA GLN A 18 -15.43 1.74 -9.50
C GLN A 18 -14.44 0.61 -9.75
N TRP A 19 -14.35 -0.34 -8.82
CA TRP A 19 -13.63 -1.60 -9.02
C TRP A 19 -14.58 -2.63 -9.67
N VAL A 20 -14.52 -2.73 -10.99
CA VAL A 20 -15.52 -3.49 -11.78
C VAL A 20 -15.21 -4.99 -11.84
N ARG A 21 -13.92 -5.35 -11.95
CA ARG A 21 -13.47 -6.74 -12.02
C ARG A 21 -13.64 -7.44 -10.66
N PRO A 22 -14.19 -8.66 -10.59
CA PRO A 22 -14.13 -9.46 -9.38
C PRO A 22 -12.68 -9.68 -8.91
N VAL A 23 -12.46 -9.91 -7.62
CA VAL A 23 -11.11 -10.08 -7.03
C VAL A 23 -10.30 -11.16 -7.76
N ALA A 24 -10.90 -12.32 -8.02
CA ALA A 24 -10.26 -13.44 -8.70
C ALA A 24 -9.86 -13.14 -10.16
N GLU A 25 -10.45 -12.12 -10.79
CA GLU A 25 -10.16 -11.69 -12.16
C GLU A 25 -9.32 -10.40 -12.22
N SER A 26 -8.89 -9.90 -11.05
CA SER A 26 -8.21 -8.61 -10.96
C SER A 26 -6.70 -8.76 -11.00
N LYS A 27 -6.03 -7.93 -11.79
CA LYS A 27 -4.59 -7.68 -11.66
C LYS A 27 -4.33 -6.68 -10.54
N VAL A 28 -3.58 -7.11 -9.53
CA VAL A 28 -3.32 -6.32 -8.32
C VAL A 28 -1.94 -5.64 -8.37
N ALA A 29 -1.92 -4.32 -8.23
CA ALA A 29 -0.69 -3.56 -7.95
C ALA A 29 -0.37 -3.56 -6.45
N LEU A 30 0.91 -3.52 -6.08
CA LEU A 30 1.33 -3.35 -4.69
C LEU A 30 2.08 -2.03 -4.50
N VAL A 31 1.66 -1.29 -3.48
CA VAL A 31 2.41 -0.16 -2.91
C VAL A 31 2.50 -0.34 -1.40
N ALA A 32 3.65 -0.09 -0.80
CA ALA A 32 3.79 -0.02 0.65
C ALA A 32 4.40 1.30 1.11
N THR A 33 4.20 1.62 2.38
CA THR A 33 4.86 2.75 3.05
C THR A 33 5.84 2.26 4.12
N ALA A 34 6.53 1.16 3.82
CA ALA A 34 7.37 0.42 4.78
C ALA A 34 8.87 0.69 4.63
N GLY A 35 9.29 1.62 3.77
CA GLY A 35 10.71 1.91 3.56
C GLY A 35 11.50 0.75 2.95
N VAL A 36 10.85 -0.13 2.18
CA VAL A 36 11.52 -1.26 1.52
C VAL A 36 12.42 -0.76 0.39
N TYR A 37 13.61 -1.35 0.27
CA TYR A 37 14.56 -1.15 -0.83
C TYR A 37 15.32 -2.45 -1.15
N LEU A 38 15.87 -2.53 -2.36
CA LEU A 38 16.78 -3.61 -2.78
C LEU A 38 18.17 -3.37 -2.19
N LYS A 39 18.68 -4.34 -1.41
CA LYS A 39 20.04 -4.25 -0.86
C LYS A 39 21.11 -4.62 -1.90
N HIS A 40 22.36 -4.77 -1.43
CA HIS A 40 23.53 -5.05 -2.28
C HIS A 40 23.86 -3.96 -3.32
N GLY A 41 23.47 -2.71 -3.03
CA GLY A 41 23.75 -1.56 -3.90
C GLY A 41 22.86 -1.47 -5.14
N LEU A 42 21.82 -2.31 -5.25
CA LEU A 42 20.85 -2.24 -6.35
C LEU A 42 19.94 -1.01 -6.24
N GLN A 43 19.66 -0.57 -5.01
CA GLN A 43 18.96 0.66 -4.69
C GLN A 43 19.62 1.35 -3.51
N GLU A 44 19.54 2.69 -3.50
CA GLU A 44 19.92 3.47 -2.34
C GLU A 44 18.88 3.25 -1.22
N PRO A 45 19.28 3.07 0.05
CA PRO A 45 18.36 3.17 1.18
C PRO A 45 17.64 4.52 1.19
N TYR A 46 16.53 4.64 1.93
CA TYR A 46 15.90 5.95 2.12
C TYR A 46 16.76 6.83 3.02
N ASP A 47 16.79 8.13 2.73
CA ASP A 47 17.47 9.11 3.56
C ASP A 47 16.63 9.47 4.79
N ASP A 48 16.81 8.70 5.88
CA ASP A 48 16.18 8.95 7.18
C ASP A 48 16.67 10.25 7.85
N GLY A 49 17.76 10.85 7.35
CA GLY A 49 18.29 12.13 7.83
C GLY A 49 17.69 13.35 7.13
N ARG A 50 16.97 13.16 6.03
CA ARG A 50 16.37 14.25 5.26
C ARG A 50 15.31 14.98 6.09
N PRO A 51 15.40 16.32 6.25
CA PRO A 51 14.31 17.11 6.82
C PRO A 51 13.00 16.88 6.05
N GLY A 52 11.94 16.50 6.77
CA GLY A 52 10.65 16.15 6.15
C GLY A 52 10.51 14.69 5.67
N GLY A 53 11.57 13.87 5.78
CA GLY A 53 11.64 12.49 5.31
C GLY A 53 11.93 12.38 3.81
N ASP A 54 12.40 11.20 3.36
CA ASP A 54 12.65 10.91 1.94
C ASP A 54 11.31 10.70 1.18
N PRO A 55 10.94 11.60 0.25
CA PRO A 55 9.67 11.53 -0.47
C PRO A 55 9.73 10.62 -1.69
N SER A 56 10.91 10.11 -2.04
CA SER A 56 11.11 9.23 -3.19
C SER A 56 10.50 7.85 -2.98
N PHE A 57 10.48 7.05 -4.03
CA PHE A 57 10.01 5.67 -3.99
C PHE A 57 11.10 4.71 -4.46
N ARG A 58 10.90 3.43 -4.16
CA ARG A 58 11.66 2.32 -4.74
C ARG A 58 10.72 1.44 -5.54
N GLU A 59 11.21 0.93 -6.67
CA GLU A 59 10.47 0.09 -7.61
C GLU A 59 11.05 -1.33 -7.59
N PHE A 60 10.18 -2.34 -7.59
CA PHE A 60 10.57 -3.74 -7.45
C PHE A 60 9.98 -4.54 -8.60
N PRO A 61 10.79 -5.25 -9.42
CA PRO A 61 10.25 -6.28 -10.28
C PRO A 61 9.48 -7.29 -9.44
N VAL A 62 8.32 -7.73 -9.91
CA VAL A 62 7.47 -8.68 -9.18
C VAL A 62 8.20 -9.98 -8.79
N VAL A 63 9.22 -10.36 -9.56
CA VAL A 63 10.04 -11.56 -9.37
C VAL A 63 11.14 -11.43 -8.30
N VAL A 64 11.29 -10.26 -7.67
CA VAL A 64 12.26 -10.07 -6.58
C VAL A 64 12.03 -11.10 -5.47
N ARG A 65 13.13 -11.56 -4.87
CA ARG A 65 13.09 -12.51 -3.75
C ARG A 65 13.17 -11.76 -2.43
N TYR A 66 12.55 -12.33 -1.40
CA TYR A 66 12.58 -11.78 -0.06
C TYR A 66 14.00 -11.52 0.44
N GLU A 67 14.92 -12.44 0.14
CA GLU A 67 16.32 -12.34 0.57
C GLU A 67 17.06 -11.15 -0.03
N ASP A 68 16.54 -10.50 -1.07
CA ASP A 68 17.14 -9.34 -1.74
C ASP A 68 16.57 -7.99 -1.20
N LEU A 69 15.63 -8.05 -0.25
CA LEU A 69 14.98 -6.89 0.36
C LEU A 69 15.66 -6.47 1.67
N ALA A 70 15.56 -5.17 1.95
CA ALA A 70 15.90 -4.57 3.23
C ALA A 70 14.94 -3.39 3.51
N VAL A 71 14.98 -2.86 4.73
CA VAL A 71 14.14 -1.74 5.15
C VAL A 71 14.96 -0.63 5.78
N ALA A 72 14.62 0.61 5.44
CA ALA A 72 15.07 1.82 6.12
C ALA A 72 13.90 2.44 6.90
N GLY A 73 14.17 2.98 8.08
CA GLY A 73 13.14 3.50 8.98
C GLY A 73 12.45 2.46 9.88
N PRO A 74 11.45 2.91 10.66
CA PRO A 74 10.77 2.09 11.65
C PRO A 74 9.82 1.07 11.01
N LEU A 75 9.79 -0.13 11.58
CA LEU A 75 8.80 -1.17 11.30
C LEU A 75 8.08 -1.61 12.57
N PRO A 76 6.79 -1.98 12.47
CA PRO A 76 6.10 -2.75 13.51
C PRO A 76 6.89 -4.01 13.86
N ALA A 77 6.92 -4.40 15.14
CA ALA A 77 7.74 -5.52 15.60
C ALA A 77 7.52 -6.84 14.84
N PRO A 78 6.26 -7.28 14.58
CA PRO A 78 6.03 -8.51 13.80
C PRO A 78 6.56 -8.43 12.37
N ALA A 79 6.55 -7.25 11.75
CA ALA A 79 7.04 -7.04 10.39
C ALA A 79 8.57 -7.12 10.27
N ARG A 80 9.30 -7.07 11.39
CA ARG A 80 10.75 -7.34 11.42
C ARG A 80 11.06 -8.82 11.29
N GLU A 81 10.13 -9.68 11.70
CA GLU A 81 10.23 -11.13 11.58
C GLU A 81 9.73 -11.60 10.21
N ASP A 82 8.65 -11.00 9.70
CA ASP A 82 8.09 -11.29 8.38
C ASP A 82 7.65 -10.01 7.65
N LEU A 83 8.43 -9.58 6.66
CA LEU A 83 8.18 -8.38 5.87
C LEU A 83 6.87 -8.49 5.06
N ASN A 84 6.36 -9.70 4.79
CA ASN A 84 5.09 -9.87 4.09
C ASN A 84 3.89 -9.28 4.85
N LEU A 85 4.03 -8.97 6.15
CA LEU A 85 2.99 -8.27 6.91
C LEU A 85 2.80 -6.80 6.49
N VAL A 86 3.80 -6.19 5.84
CA VAL A 86 3.74 -4.79 5.36
C VAL A 86 4.10 -4.63 3.88
N PHE A 87 4.72 -5.64 3.27
CA PHE A 87 5.05 -5.71 1.85
C PHE A 87 4.74 -7.12 1.30
N PRO A 88 3.46 -7.48 1.14
CA PRO A 88 2.99 -8.85 0.85
C PRO A 88 3.23 -9.31 -0.61
N LEU A 89 4.38 -8.98 -1.21
CA LEU A 89 4.64 -9.29 -2.62
C LEU A 89 4.65 -10.80 -2.89
N GLU A 90 5.28 -11.59 -2.02
CA GLU A 90 5.29 -13.05 -2.15
C GLU A 90 3.89 -13.64 -1.95
N ARG A 91 3.09 -13.06 -1.05
CA ARG A 91 1.72 -13.51 -0.80
C ARG A 91 0.80 -13.23 -1.98
N LEU A 92 0.93 -12.06 -2.60
CA LEU A 92 0.21 -11.75 -3.82
C LEU A 92 0.62 -12.67 -4.98
N ARG A 93 1.91 -13.02 -5.10
CA ARG A 93 2.36 -14.02 -6.08
C ARG A 93 1.74 -15.39 -5.85
N ALA A 94 1.75 -15.89 -4.62
CA ALA A 94 1.10 -17.15 -4.28
C ALA A 94 -0.42 -17.12 -4.53
N MET A 95 -1.07 -15.96 -4.30
CA MET A 95 -2.47 -15.76 -4.65
C MET A 95 -2.72 -15.81 -6.17
N ALA A 96 -1.81 -15.27 -6.99
CA ALA A 96 -1.90 -15.40 -8.45
C ALA A 96 -1.68 -16.85 -8.90
N GLU A 97 -0.69 -17.55 -8.35
CA GLU A 97 -0.41 -18.97 -8.63
C GLU A 97 -1.61 -19.88 -8.30
N SER A 98 -2.32 -19.57 -7.22
CA SER A 98 -3.53 -20.28 -6.78
C SER A 98 -4.83 -19.77 -7.43
N ARG A 99 -4.76 -18.78 -8.35
CA ARG A 99 -5.90 -18.12 -9.01
C ARG A 99 -6.89 -17.45 -8.05
N ALA A 100 -6.43 -17.03 -6.88
CA ALA A 100 -7.20 -16.17 -5.98
C ALA A 100 -7.27 -14.72 -6.48
N ILE A 101 -6.35 -14.33 -7.36
CA ILE A 101 -6.34 -13.12 -8.20
C ILE A 101 -5.83 -13.51 -9.60
N ASP A 102 -6.05 -12.67 -10.62
CA ASP A 102 -5.60 -12.97 -11.98
C ASP A 102 -4.07 -12.88 -12.09
N ALA A 103 -3.51 -11.77 -11.62
CA ALA A 103 -2.08 -11.53 -11.68
C ALA A 103 -1.62 -10.48 -10.65
N VAL A 104 -0.32 -10.46 -10.37
CA VAL A 104 0.34 -9.31 -9.75
C VAL A 104 0.91 -8.44 -10.85
N ALA A 105 0.80 -7.13 -10.70
CA ALA A 105 1.39 -6.22 -11.64
C ALA A 105 2.92 -6.36 -11.72
N PRO A 106 3.57 -6.05 -12.86
CA PRO A 106 4.98 -6.37 -13.11
C PRO A 106 5.95 -5.65 -12.16
N PHE A 107 5.51 -4.54 -11.56
CA PHE A 107 6.28 -3.78 -10.59
C PHE A 107 5.46 -3.46 -9.35
N ALA A 108 6.11 -3.59 -8.18
CA ALA A 108 5.63 -3.10 -6.90
C ALA A 108 6.42 -1.85 -6.49
N TYR A 109 5.87 -1.07 -5.56
CA TYR A 109 6.48 0.18 -5.10
C TYR A 109 6.55 0.24 -3.57
N SER A 110 7.57 0.90 -3.05
CA SER A 110 7.60 1.32 -1.65
C SER A 110 7.91 2.81 -1.56
N PHE A 111 7.33 3.46 -0.56
CA PHE A 111 7.72 4.77 -0.06
C PHE A 111 8.31 4.61 1.34
N SER A 112 8.97 5.67 1.82
CA SER A 112 9.35 5.77 3.23
C SER A 112 8.11 5.82 4.13
N GLY A 113 8.21 5.21 5.31
CA GLY A 113 7.20 5.27 6.36
C GLY A 113 7.30 6.52 7.26
N THR A 114 8.20 7.47 6.96
CA THR A 114 8.52 8.63 7.83
C THR A 114 8.43 9.98 7.13
N ILE A 115 7.66 10.08 6.03
CA ILE A 115 7.43 11.35 5.32
C ILE A 115 6.55 12.26 6.17
N THR A 116 7.11 13.39 6.64
CA THR A 116 6.40 14.41 7.43
C THR A 116 6.13 15.69 6.62
N ASP A 117 6.91 15.94 5.57
CA ASP A 117 6.63 16.91 4.53
C ASP A 117 6.16 16.21 3.25
N PRO A 118 4.84 16.17 2.97
CA PRO A 118 4.32 15.48 1.81
C PRO A 118 4.31 16.34 0.55
N VAL A 119 4.72 17.61 0.58
CA VAL A 119 4.67 18.47 -0.61
C VAL A 119 5.45 17.87 -1.78
N PRO A 120 6.69 17.36 -1.61
CA PRO A 120 7.41 16.71 -2.71
C PRO A 120 6.76 15.40 -3.17
N LEU A 121 6.15 14.65 -2.24
CA LEU A 121 5.40 13.43 -2.56
C LEU A 121 4.22 13.78 -3.48
N LEU A 122 3.43 14.78 -3.12
CA LEU A 122 2.24 15.23 -3.85
C LEU A 122 2.60 15.86 -5.20
N ALA A 123 3.70 16.61 -5.28
CA ALA A 123 4.08 17.34 -6.48
C ALA A 123 4.74 16.47 -7.56
N GLY A 124 5.33 15.33 -7.21
CA GLY A 124 6.12 14.54 -8.16
C GLY A 124 6.07 13.03 -7.99
N TYR A 125 6.50 12.52 -6.82
CA TYR A 125 6.73 11.08 -6.65
C TYR A 125 5.42 10.26 -6.63
N GLY A 126 4.41 10.74 -5.91
CA GLY A 126 3.09 10.11 -5.84
C GLY A 126 2.38 10.04 -7.21
N PRO A 127 2.25 11.16 -7.95
CA PRO A 127 1.70 11.15 -9.31
C PRO A 127 2.48 10.23 -10.27
N SER A 128 3.81 10.17 -10.12
CA SER A 128 4.65 9.26 -10.93
C SER A 128 4.31 7.80 -10.70
N VAL A 129 4.15 7.37 -9.44
CA VAL A 129 3.73 6.00 -9.11
C VAL A 129 2.31 5.73 -9.59
N ALA A 130 1.38 6.66 -9.38
CA ALA A 130 0.00 6.55 -9.86
C ALA A 130 -0.09 6.34 -11.38
N TYR A 131 0.67 7.11 -12.15
CA TYR A 131 0.73 6.97 -13.61
C TYR A 131 1.32 5.63 -14.05
N ARG A 132 2.39 5.14 -13.38
CA ARG A 132 2.98 3.83 -13.67
C ARG A 132 1.99 2.70 -13.37
N ILE A 133 1.27 2.78 -12.25
CA ILE A 133 0.24 1.80 -11.87
C ILE A 133 -0.90 1.76 -12.89
N ARG A 134 -1.35 2.93 -13.36
CA ARG A 134 -2.34 3.00 -14.44
C ARG A 134 -1.83 2.36 -15.72
N ARG A 135 -0.58 2.65 -16.10
CA ARG A 135 0.04 2.16 -17.34
C ARG A 135 0.30 0.66 -17.38
N MET A 136 0.54 0.02 -16.24
CA MET A 136 0.69 -1.44 -16.17
C MET A 136 -0.66 -2.19 -16.22
N GLY A 137 -1.77 -1.46 -16.34
CA GLY A 137 -3.11 -2.01 -16.47
C GLY A 137 -3.50 -2.82 -15.26
N ALA A 138 -3.20 -2.29 -14.06
CA ALA A 138 -3.71 -2.83 -12.81
C ALA A 138 -5.21 -2.52 -12.70
N ASP A 139 -5.99 -3.50 -12.27
CA ASP A 139 -7.43 -3.34 -12.03
C ASP A 139 -7.68 -2.75 -10.64
N VAL A 140 -6.76 -2.95 -9.70
CA VAL A 140 -6.78 -2.39 -8.34
C VAL A 140 -5.36 -2.24 -7.80
N ALA A 141 -5.14 -1.28 -6.90
CA ALA A 141 -3.90 -1.15 -6.15
C ALA A 141 -4.10 -1.42 -4.65
N LEU A 142 -3.35 -2.38 -4.13
CA LEU A 142 -3.21 -2.63 -2.70
C LEU A 142 -2.15 -1.69 -2.13
N VAL A 143 -2.52 -0.86 -1.16
CA VAL A 143 -1.64 0.09 -0.48
C VAL A 143 -1.49 -0.32 0.98
N CYS A 144 -0.34 -0.86 1.36
CA CYS A 144 -0.06 -1.33 2.72
C CYS A 144 0.58 -0.22 3.57
N ALA A 145 -0.11 0.20 4.63
CA ALA A 145 0.44 1.12 5.61
C ALA A 145 1.37 0.39 6.61
N ALA A 146 2.60 0.87 6.77
CA ALA A 146 3.53 0.32 7.76
C ALA A 146 3.39 1.04 9.11
N GLY A 147 2.27 0.80 9.81
CA GLY A 147 1.97 1.42 11.10
C GLY A 147 1.61 2.90 10.99
N GLY A 148 1.52 3.57 12.16
CA GLY A 148 0.95 4.92 12.26
C GLY A 148 1.67 6.00 11.44
N THR A 149 3.01 5.96 11.35
CA THR A 149 3.77 6.99 10.61
C THR A 149 3.62 6.87 9.09
N GLY A 150 3.42 5.65 8.58
CA GLY A 150 3.23 5.40 7.15
C GLY A 150 1.80 5.60 6.66
N ARG A 151 0.84 5.80 7.57
CA ARG A 151 -0.59 5.85 7.26
C ARG A 151 -0.99 7.08 6.45
N LEU A 152 -0.47 8.25 6.82
CA LEU A 152 -0.69 9.48 6.07
C LEU A 152 -0.19 9.34 4.62
N THR A 153 1.02 8.81 4.43
CA THR A 153 1.59 8.53 3.11
C THR A 153 0.70 7.56 2.32
N ALA A 154 0.22 6.50 2.96
CA ALA A 154 -0.64 5.50 2.32
C ALA A 154 -1.95 6.12 1.82
N ALA A 155 -2.59 6.96 2.66
CA ALA A 155 -3.80 7.68 2.30
C ALA A 155 -3.59 8.62 1.11
N LEU A 156 -2.50 9.40 1.13
CA LEU A 156 -2.17 10.34 0.04
C LEU A 156 -1.90 9.60 -1.28
N VAL A 157 -1.08 8.55 -1.23
CA VAL A 157 -0.75 7.74 -2.42
C VAL A 157 -1.99 7.06 -2.98
N ALA A 158 -2.84 6.49 -2.13
CA ALA A 158 -4.10 5.87 -2.57
C ALA A 158 -5.00 6.87 -3.31
N ARG A 159 -5.16 8.09 -2.77
CA ARG A 159 -5.94 9.15 -3.42
C ARG A 159 -5.36 9.55 -4.77
N LEU A 160 -4.03 9.64 -4.90
CA LEU A 160 -3.37 9.95 -6.18
C LEU A 160 -3.58 8.83 -7.21
N ILE A 161 -3.55 7.57 -6.79
CA ILE A 161 -3.81 6.42 -7.65
C ILE A 161 -5.27 6.41 -8.13
N GLU A 162 -6.23 6.71 -7.25
CA GLU A 162 -7.63 6.91 -7.67
C GLU A 162 -7.77 8.08 -8.64
N LEU A 163 -7.12 9.22 -8.39
CA LEU A 163 -7.16 10.35 -9.34
C LEU A 163 -6.58 9.98 -10.72
N ALA A 164 -5.70 8.98 -10.80
CA ALA A 164 -5.18 8.43 -12.05
C ALA A 164 -6.09 7.35 -12.69
N GLY A 165 -7.23 7.03 -12.07
CA GLY A 165 -8.25 6.12 -12.60
C GLY A 165 -8.05 4.65 -12.24
N VAL A 166 -7.35 4.34 -11.14
CA VAL A 166 -7.20 2.97 -10.63
C VAL A 166 -7.79 2.88 -9.22
N PRO A 167 -8.74 1.98 -8.94
CA PRO A 167 -9.28 1.83 -7.60
C PRO A 167 -8.21 1.32 -6.63
N THR A 168 -8.33 1.71 -5.38
CA THR A 168 -7.34 1.39 -4.34
C THR A 168 -7.98 0.72 -3.14
N VAL A 169 -7.18 -0.11 -2.44
CA VAL A 169 -7.48 -0.69 -1.14
C VAL A 169 -6.33 -0.38 -0.21
N VAL A 170 -6.58 0.39 0.86
CA VAL A 170 -5.59 0.70 1.88
C VAL A 170 -5.72 -0.28 3.04
N LEU A 171 -4.65 -1.02 3.31
CA LEU A 171 -4.55 -1.93 4.45
C LEU A 171 -3.81 -1.29 5.62
N ASP A 172 -4.35 -1.44 6.81
CA ASP A 172 -3.73 -1.05 8.08
C ASP A 172 -4.16 -2.04 9.19
N GLY A 173 -3.51 -1.99 10.35
CA GLY A 173 -3.97 -2.68 11.56
C GLY A 173 -5.02 -1.89 12.36
N GLU A 174 -5.17 -0.59 12.13
CA GLU A 174 -5.99 0.30 12.94
C GLU A 174 -7.10 1.01 12.13
N ALA A 175 -8.35 0.64 12.38
CA ALA A 175 -9.50 1.22 11.69
C ALA A 175 -9.68 2.71 11.95
N ASP A 176 -9.53 3.14 13.21
CA ASP A 176 -9.70 4.54 13.60
C ASP A 176 -8.64 5.45 13.00
N GLY A 177 -7.45 4.92 12.74
CA GLY A 177 -6.40 5.63 12.02
C GLY A 177 -6.78 5.88 10.55
N LEU A 178 -7.41 4.91 9.90
CA LEU A 178 -7.90 5.07 8.52
C LEU A 178 -9.11 6.00 8.45
N ARG A 179 -9.96 5.96 9.48
CA ARG A 179 -11.12 6.85 9.59
C ARG A 179 -10.66 8.30 9.70
N GLY A 180 -11.21 9.12 8.80
CA GLY A 180 -10.88 10.54 8.72
C GLY A 180 -9.69 10.88 7.84
N LEU A 181 -8.95 9.93 7.25
CA LEU A 181 -7.94 10.28 6.24
C LEU A 181 -8.50 10.42 4.82
N GLY A 182 -9.83 10.36 4.67
CA GLY A 182 -10.51 10.46 3.38
C GLY A 182 -10.04 9.38 2.40
N ILE A 183 -9.87 8.16 2.89
CA ILE A 183 -9.42 7.01 2.10
C ILE A 183 -10.58 6.48 1.24
N PRO A 184 -10.33 6.07 -0.01
CA PRO A 184 -11.36 5.47 -0.88
C PRO A 184 -11.88 4.15 -0.30
N ARG A 185 -11.05 3.12 -0.21
CA ARG A 185 -11.41 1.83 0.43
C ARG A 185 -10.38 1.49 1.48
N GLY A 186 -10.75 1.59 2.75
CA GLY A 186 -9.90 1.18 3.86
C GLY A 186 -10.30 -0.21 4.37
N VAL A 187 -9.31 -1.03 4.71
CA VAL A 187 -9.53 -2.29 5.41
C VAL A 187 -8.56 -2.35 6.58
N ALA A 188 -9.12 -2.49 7.78
CA ALA A 188 -8.34 -2.71 8.99
C ALA A 188 -8.33 -4.19 9.36
N ILE A 189 -7.15 -4.80 9.39
CA ILE A 189 -6.96 -6.17 9.86
C ILE A 189 -6.56 -6.10 11.34
N ARG A 190 -7.52 -6.27 12.26
CA ARG A 190 -7.25 -6.10 13.70
C ARG A 190 -6.34 -7.19 14.25
N ARG A 191 -6.42 -8.38 13.66
CA ARG A 191 -5.66 -9.56 14.06
C ARG A 191 -4.90 -10.10 12.86
N PRO A 192 -3.69 -9.59 12.60
CA PRO A 192 -2.87 -10.11 11.53
C PRO A 192 -2.50 -11.57 11.82
N ALA A 193 -2.25 -12.32 10.74
CA ALA A 193 -1.65 -13.64 10.85
C ALA A 193 -0.25 -13.54 11.48
N ALA A 194 0.19 -14.59 12.16
CA ALA A 194 1.50 -14.62 12.76
C ALA A 194 2.61 -14.51 11.68
N PRO A 195 3.80 -14.00 12.03
CA PRO A 195 4.98 -14.11 11.16
C PRO A 195 5.18 -15.57 10.71
N GLY A 196 5.38 -15.79 9.41
CA GLY A 196 5.54 -17.13 8.84
C GLY A 196 4.25 -17.91 8.56
N ASP A 197 3.07 -17.46 9.03
CA ASP A 197 1.77 -18.06 8.65
C ASP A 197 1.35 -17.61 7.24
N ALA A 198 2.03 -18.16 6.24
CA ALA A 198 1.84 -17.79 4.84
C ALA A 198 0.40 -17.97 4.36
N GLU A 199 -0.27 -19.04 4.77
CA GLU A 199 -1.66 -19.30 4.39
C GLU A 199 -2.62 -18.34 5.08
N GLY A 200 -2.41 -18.05 6.37
CA GLY A 200 -3.21 -17.06 7.10
C GLY A 200 -3.09 -15.67 6.50
N GLN A 201 -1.87 -15.27 6.12
CA GLN A 201 -1.63 -14.00 5.43
C GLN A 201 -2.37 -13.95 4.09
N GLN A 202 -2.31 -15.01 3.27
CA GLN A 202 -3.06 -15.08 2.00
C GLN A 202 -4.58 -15.03 2.21
N ARG A 203 -5.10 -15.76 3.21
CA ARG A 203 -6.54 -15.74 3.55
C ARG A 203 -7.01 -14.33 3.94
N LEU A 204 -6.24 -13.63 4.79
CA LEU A 204 -6.58 -12.29 5.23
C LEU A 204 -6.47 -11.26 4.10
N LEU A 205 -5.43 -11.35 3.26
CA LEU A 205 -5.29 -10.48 2.08
C LEU A 205 -6.45 -10.65 1.11
N ARG A 206 -6.85 -11.90 0.84
CA ARG A 206 -8.03 -12.17 0.02
C ARG A 206 -9.30 -11.61 0.66
N ALA A 207 -9.53 -11.88 1.94
CA ALA A 207 -10.71 -11.37 2.66
C ALA A 207 -10.75 -9.83 2.63
N ALA A 208 -9.61 -9.16 2.74
CA ALA A 208 -9.51 -7.72 2.64
C ALA A 208 -9.87 -7.19 1.25
N LEU A 209 -9.35 -7.82 0.19
CA LEU A 209 -9.70 -7.47 -1.19
C LEU A 209 -11.20 -7.66 -1.45
N GLU A 210 -11.79 -8.78 -1.02
CA GLU A 210 -13.22 -9.07 -1.20
C GLU A 210 -14.11 -8.10 -0.41
N ALA A 211 -13.74 -7.78 0.83
CA ALA A 211 -14.47 -6.81 1.65
C ALA A 211 -14.41 -5.40 1.05
N ALA A 212 -13.26 -5.00 0.51
CA ALA A 212 -13.11 -3.71 -0.16
C ALA A 212 -13.83 -3.67 -1.52
N TRP A 213 -13.88 -4.79 -2.25
CA TRP A 213 -14.63 -4.90 -3.49
C TRP A 213 -16.14 -4.70 -3.27
N GLY A 214 -16.66 -5.16 -2.13
CA GLY A 214 -18.06 -4.95 -1.73
C GLY A 214 -18.43 -3.50 -1.34
N LEU A 215 -17.47 -2.58 -1.26
CA LEU A 215 -17.73 -1.18 -0.97
C LEU A 215 -18.22 -0.44 -2.24
N HIS A 216 -19.37 0.23 -2.10
CA HIS A 216 -19.99 1.02 -3.18
C HIS A 216 -19.84 2.54 -2.97
N GLU A 217 -19.29 2.95 -1.84
CA GLU A 217 -18.96 4.31 -1.46
C GLU A 217 -17.68 4.33 -0.61
N PRO A 218 -17.00 5.48 -0.47
CA PRO A 218 -15.82 5.58 0.36
C PRO A 218 -16.06 5.13 1.81
N GLY A 219 -15.17 4.30 2.35
CA GLY A 219 -15.37 3.74 3.68
C GLY A 219 -14.24 2.87 4.20
N VAL A 220 -14.35 2.48 5.48
CA VAL A 220 -13.41 1.59 6.17
C VAL A 220 -14.16 0.40 6.73
N VAL A 221 -13.72 -0.81 6.38
CA VAL A 221 -14.22 -2.07 6.94
C VAL A 221 -13.18 -2.69 7.87
N GLU A 222 -13.63 -3.51 8.82
CA GLU A 222 -12.77 -4.14 9.81
C GLU A 222 -12.89 -5.67 9.73
N LEU A 223 -11.75 -6.35 9.79
CA LEU A 223 -11.59 -7.81 9.76
C LEU A 223 -10.90 -8.33 11.03
#